data_AF-E1YLX3-F1
#
_entry.id   AF-E1YLX3-F1
#
_cell.length_a   1.000
_cell.length_b   1.000
_cell.length_c   1.000
_cell.angle_alpha   90.00
_cell.angle_beta   90.00
_cell.angle_gamma   90.00
#
_symmetry.space_group_name_H-M   'P 1'
#
loop_
_entity.id
_entity.type
_entity.pdbx_description
1 polymer ?
#
loop_
_entity_poly.entity_id
_entity_poly.type
_entity_poly.pdbx_seq_one_letter_code
_entity_poly.pdbx_strand_id
1 'polypeptide(L)'
;MDKESNNKVIEEALIQEVAAILSKDKAAIDPKVALHEMGIDSLGFVELLVIMEKKFNIKLMESGLTRNDFKTIRSLSLKINDLI
;
A
#
# COMPACT_ATOMS: atom_id res chain seq x y z
N MET A 1 -5.08 12.81 17.26
CA MET A 1 -4.79 11.59 16.47
C MET A 1 -3.36 11.69 16.02
N ASP A 2 -2.49 10.88 16.61
CA ASP A 2 -1.04 10.93 16.43
C ASP A 2 -0.64 10.31 15.08
N LYS A 3 0.39 10.86 14.42
CA LYS A 3 0.88 10.40 13.10
C LYS A 3 1.16 8.89 13.05
N GLU A 4 1.59 8.30 14.16
CA GLU A 4 1.87 6.88 14.27
C GLU A 4 0.61 6.00 14.22
N SER A 5 -0.54 6.53 14.65
CA SER A 5 -1.82 5.81 14.59
C SER A 5 -2.35 5.74 13.15
N ASN A 6 -2.20 6.82 12.37
CA ASN A 6 -2.64 6.85 10.98
C ASN A 6 -1.82 5.89 10.10
N ASN A 7 -0.50 5.85 10.27
CA ASN A 7 0.34 4.95 9.48
C ASN A 7 -0.03 3.48 9.68
N LYS A 8 -0.34 3.05 10.91
CA LYS A 8 -0.80 1.67 11.18
C LYS A 8 -2.10 1.36 10.47
N VAL A 9 -3.07 2.28 10.50
CA VAL A 9 -4.35 2.11 9.79
C VAL A 9 -4.15 1.99 8.28
N ILE A 10 -3.24 2.78 7.70
CA ILE A 10 -2.90 2.72 6.28
C ILE A 10 -2.21 1.39 5.94
N GLU A 11 -1.23 0.98 6.75
CA GLU A 11 -0.51 -0.28 6.56
C GLU A 11 -1.47 -1.49 6.63
N GLU A 12 -2.38 -1.52 7.59
CA GLU A 12 -3.41 -2.57 7.69
C GLU A 12 -4.37 -2.56 6.51
N ALA A 13 -4.76 -1.38 6.02
CA ALA A 13 -5.58 -1.26 4.82
C ALA A 13 -4.84 -1.83 3.59
N LEU A 14 -3.56 -1.49 3.40
CA LEU A 14 -2.74 -2.02 2.31
C LEU A 14 -2.57 -3.54 2.41
N ILE A 15 -2.29 -4.07 3.62
CA ILE A 15 -2.21 -5.52 3.85
C ILE A 15 -3.51 -6.21 3.43
N GLN A 16 -4.66 -5.64 3.79
CA GLN A 16 -5.95 -6.19 3.41
C GLN A 16 -6.14 -6.22 1.89
N GLU A 17 -5.84 -5.13 1.18
CA GLU A 17 -6.02 -5.10 -0.28
C GLU A 17 -5.01 -6.02 -0.99
N VAL A 18 -3.75 -6.06 -0.55
CA VAL A 18 -2.74 -6.98 -1.10
C VAL A 18 -3.14 -8.44 -0.88
N ALA A 19 -3.66 -8.78 0.30
CA ALA A 19 -4.19 -10.12 0.58
C ALA A 19 -5.35 -10.48 -0.37
N ALA A 20 -6.26 -9.54 -0.61
CA ALA A 20 -7.39 -9.73 -1.52
C ALA A 20 -6.93 -9.94 -2.98
N ILE A 21 -6.03 -9.08 -3.48
CA ILE A 21 -5.47 -9.17 -4.84
C ILE A 21 -4.74 -10.51 -5.05
N LEU A 22 -3.97 -10.96 -4.05
CA LEU A 22 -3.22 -12.21 -4.12
C LEU A 22 -4.07 -13.45 -3.78
N SER A 23 -5.32 -13.27 -3.36
CA SER A 23 -6.16 -14.35 -2.82
C SER A 23 -5.46 -15.15 -1.71
N LYS A 24 -4.76 -14.43 -0.81
CA LYS A 24 -4.01 -14.98 0.33
C LYS A 24 -4.61 -14.51 1.65
N ASP A 25 -4.26 -15.20 2.73
CA ASP A 25 -4.59 -14.73 4.08
C ASP A 25 -3.75 -13.49 4.45
N LYS A 26 -4.33 -12.55 5.21
CA LYS A 26 -3.63 -11.34 5.68
C LYS A 26 -2.41 -11.67 6.53
N ALA A 27 -2.45 -12.75 7.30
CA ALA A 27 -1.33 -13.19 8.12
C ALA A 27 -0.13 -13.68 7.29
N ALA A 28 -0.33 -13.98 6.01
CA ALA A 28 0.74 -14.34 5.07
C ALA A 28 1.37 -13.13 4.36
N ILE A 29 0.86 -11.91 4.60
CA ILE A 29 1.37 -10.68 3.97
C ILE A 29 2.37 -10.01 4.92
N ASP A 30 3.64 -10.01 4.54
CA ASP A 30 4.67 -9.26 5.26
C ASP A 30 4.83 -7.86 4.66
N PRO A 31 4.57 -6.78 5.41
CA PRO A 31 4.64 -5.43 4.88
C PRO A 31 6.06 -4.96 4.55
N LYS A 32 7.10 -5.70 4.94
CA LYS A 32 8.50 -5.39 4.65
C LYS A 32 9.03 -6.11 3.41
N VAL A 33 8.30 -7.10 2.89
CA VAL A 33 8.66 -7.81 1.66
C VAL A 33 8.25 -6.99 0.44
N ALA A 34 9.02 -7.10 -0.65
CA ALA A 34 8.70 -6.36 -1.86
C ALA A 34 7.40 -6.87 -2.50
N LEU A 35 6.56 -5.96 -2.99
CA LEU A 35 5.24 -6.30 -3.60
C LEU A 35 5.40 -7.35 -4.71
N HIS A 36 6.40 -7.19 -5.57
CA HIS A 36 6.67 -8.13 -6.67
C HIS A 36 7.15 -9.51 -6.18
N GLU A 37 7.84 -9.58 -5.03
CA GLU A 37 8.26 -10.87 -4.44
C GLU A 37 7.07 -11.61 -3.81
N MET A 38 6.02 -10.88 -3.41
CA MET A 38 4.77 -11.47 -2.91
C MET A 38 3.86 -12.01 -4.03
N GLY A 39 4.16 -11.68 -5.29
CA GLY A 39 3.39 -12.04 -6.47
C GLY A 39 2.46 -10.96 -6.98
N ILE A 40 2.64 -9.69 -6.58
CA ILE A 40 1.89 -8.59 -7.17
C ILE A 40 2.47 -8.28 -8.55
N ASP A 41 1.66 -8.50 -9.58
CA ASP A 41 1.95 -8.10 -10.96
C ASP A 41 1.58 -6.64 -11.23
N SER A 42 1.96 -6.13 -12.41
CA SER A 42 1.69 -4.75 -12.82
C SER A 42 0.22 -4.34 -12.71
N LEU A 43 -0.72 -5.23 -13.04
CA LEU A 43 -2.16 -4.95 -12.93
C LEU A 43 -2.62 -4.87 -11.48
N GLY A 44 -2.23 -5.84 -10.66
CA GLY A 44 -2.55 -5.83 -9.23
C GLY A 44 -1.96 -4.62 -8.51
N PHE A 45 -0.78 -4.16 -8.96
CA PHE A 45 -0.19 -2.93 -8.44
C PHE A 45 -1.02 -1.68 -8.79
N VAL A 46 -1.43 -1.53 -10.05
CA VAL A 46 -2.28 -0.41 -10.48
C VAL A 46 -3.62 -0.44 -9.74
N GLU A 47 -4.22 -1.61 -9.59
CA GLU A 47 -5.46 -1.80 -8.83
C GLU A 47 -5.30 -1.36 -7.37
N LEU A 48 -4.22 -1.82 -6.70
CA LEU A 48 -3.90 -1.40 -5.33
C LEU A 48 -3.82 0.13 -5.20
N LEU A 49 -3.13 0.80 -6.13
CA LEU A 49 -3.01 2.26 -6.10
C LEU A 49 -4.38 2.94 -6.24
N VAL A 50 -5.20 2.51 -7.21
CA VAL A 50 -6.54 3.07 -7.44
C VAL A 50 -7.44 2.89 -6.22
N ILE A 51 -7.37 1.73 -5.54
CA ILE A 51 -8.14 1.48 -4.32
C ILE A 51 -7.69 2.42 -3.21
N MET A 52 -6.39 2.60 -3.01
CA MET A 52 -5.85 3.50 -1.98
C MET A 52 -6.17 4.96 -2.24
N GLU A 53 -6.09 5.41 -3.50
CA GLU A 53 -6.49 6.77 -3.90
C GLU A 53 -7.95 7.05 -3.54
N LYS A 54 -8.86 6.12 -3.87
CA LYS A 54 -10.29 6.25 -3.52
C LYS A 54 -10.53 6.19 -2.01
N LYS A 55 -9.83 5.31 -1.30
CA LYS A 55 -10.03 5.07 0.13
C LYS A 55 -9.60 6.25 1.00
N PHE A 56 -8.48 6.89 0.64
CA PHE A 56 -7.91 8.01 1.40
C PHE A 56 -8.15 9.37 0.74
N ASN A 57 -8.83 9.40 -0.41
CA ASN A 57 -9.09 10.61 -1.20
C ASN A 57 -7.79 11.38 -1.54
N ILE A 58 -6.78 10.64 -2.00
CA ILE A 58 -5.45 11.13 -2.37
C ILE A 58 -5.17 10.87 -3.85
N LYS A 59 -4.11 11.51 -4.36
CA LYS A 59 -3.60 11.30 -5.71
C LYS A 59 -2.17 10.76 -5.69
N LEU A 60 -2.04 9.46 -5.47
CA LEU A 60 -0.76 8.76 -5.40
C LEU A 60 0.01 8.86 -6.71
N MET A 61 -0.65 8.65 -7.84
CA MET A 61 0.01 8.65 -9.15
C MET A 61 0.53 10.05 -9.55
N GLU A 62 -0.11 11.11 -9.08
CA GLU A 62 0.31 12.50 -9.30
C GLU A 62 1.34 12.99 -8.24
N SER A 63 1.59 12.23 -7.17
CA SER A 63 2.44 12.62 -6.03
C SER A 63 3.95 12.49 -6.26
N GLY A 64 4.37 12.07 -7.46
CA GLY A 64 5.77 11.82 -7.79
C GLY A 64 6.33 10.56 -7.11
N LEU A 65 5.55 9.47 -7.09
CA LEU A 65 5.98 8.17 -6.55
C LEU A 65 7.31 7.71 -7.17
N THR A 66 8.31 7.47 -6.32
CA THR A 66 9.57 6.86 -6.72
C THR A 66 9.50 5.34 -6.57
N ARG A 67 10.42 4.62 -7.21
CA ARG A 67 10.54 3.15 -7.09
C ARG A 67 10.63 2.67 -5.64
N ASN A 68 11.23 3.46 -4.75
CA ASN A 68 11.38 3.10 -3.35
C ASN A 68 10.08 3.24 -2.56
N ASP A 69 9.23 4.21 -2.92
CA ASP A 69 7.96 4.48 -2.23
C ASP A 69 6.97 3.34 -2.40
N PHE A 70 7.02 2.63 -3.53
CA PHE A 70 6.13 1.51 -3.81
C PHE A 70 6.80 0.13 -3.75
N LYS A 71 8.03 0.04 -3.23
CA LYS A 71 8.73 -1.25 -3.14
C LYS A 71 8.01 -2.22 -2.22
N THR A 72 7.58 -1.76 -1.04
CA THR A 72 6.95 -2.56 0.02
C THR A 72 5.68 -1.87 0.51
N ILE A 73 4.82 -2.61 1.21
CA ILE A 73 3.62 -2.03 1.84
C ILE A 73 4.02 -0.96 2.87
N ARG A 74 5.08 -1.21 3.67
CA ARG A 74 5.58 -0.25 4.65
C ARG A 74 5.95 1.08 3.98
N SER A 75 6.74 1.04 2.91
CA SER A 75 7.13 2.27 2.19
C SER A 75 5.92 3.02 1.64
N LEU A 76 4.96 2.29 1.07
CA LEU A 76 3.76 2.88 0.49
C LEU A 76 2.87 3.51 1.57
N SER A 77 2.77 2.86 2.74
CA SER A 77 2.00 3.38 3.87
C SER A 77 2.57 4.71 4.39
N LEU A 78 3.89 4.86 4.40
CA LEU A 78 4.56 6.10 4.83
C LEU A 78 4.28 7.20 3.81
N LYS A 79 4.41 6.89 2.52
CA LYS A 79 4.13 7.85 1.45
C LYS A 79 2.67 8.31 1.45
N ILE A 80 1.71 7.42 1.68
CA ILE A 80 0.30 7.77 1.82
C ILE A 80 0.09 8.67 3.04
N ASN A 81 0.74 8.33 4.17
CA ASN A 81 0.63 9.11 5.39
C ASN A 81 1.20 10.53 5.24
N ASP A 82 2.19 10.75 4.37
CA ASP A 82 2.70 12.10 4.06
C ASP A 82 1.74 12.95 3.19
N LEU A 83 0.71 12.32 2.60
CA LEU A 83 -0.28 13.00 1.73
C LEU A 83 -1.57 13.37 2.45
N ILE A 84 -1.74 13.01 3.73
CA ILE A 84 -2.96 13.22 4.52
C ILE A 84 -2.73 14.00 5.81
#